data_AF-A0AAF0ZXW5-F1
#
_entry.id   AF-A0AAF0ZXW5-F1
#
_cell.length_a   1.000
_cell.length_b   1.000
_cell.length_c   1.000
_cell.angle_alpha   90.00
_cell.angle_beta   90.00
_cell.angle_gamma   90.00
#
_symmetry.space_group_name_H-M   'P 1'
#
loop_
_entity.id
_entity.type
_entity.pdbx_description
1 polymer ?
#
loop_
_entity_poly.entity_id
_entity_poly.type
_entity_poly.pdbx_seq_one_letter_code
_entity_poly.pdbx_strand_id
1 'polypeptide(L)'
;MTETEVTQLPNYSIRQIYGLLREEWPKIPWRRLVCNNKGVPKWIFILFLALHRRLQTKDRLACWVNLEDMICPLCQEENEDIDHLLFQCNYATRIWGKLLQWLGIAMQVLDWKAEVEWVVANAKGKTAQQEVYRMALAGGVYHIWKERNARVFDTRQRTT
;
A
#
# COMPACT_ATOMS: atom_id res chain seq x y z
N MET A 1 5.96 12.86 -31.48
CA MET A 1 7.33 12.62 -31.96
C MET A 1 7.27 12.36 -33.45
N THR A 2 7.86 13.23 -34.27
CA THR A 2 7.91 13.08 -35.74
C THR A 2 9.23 12.42 -36.16
N GLU A 3 9.26 11.76 -37.32
CA GLU A 3 10.45 11.06 -37.86
C GLU A 3 11.69 11.97 -37.99
N THR A 4 11.45 13.28 -38.16
CA THR A 4 12.45 14.35 -38.19
C THR A 4 13.14 14.60 -36.85
N GLU A 5 12.47 14.37 -35.72
CA GLU A 5 13.05 14.56 -34.39
C GLU A 5 14.00 13.41 -34.01
N VAL A 6 13.71 12.21 -34.49
CA VAL A 6 14.54 11.01 -34.24
C VAL A 6 15.83 11.03 -35.06
N THR A 7 15.76 11.53 -36.29
CA THR A 7 16.89 11.60 -37.23
C THR A 7 17.88 12.72 -36.92
N GLN A 8 17.48 13.73 -36.13
CA GLN A 8 18.36 14.80 -35.66
C GLN A 8 19.07 14.49 -34.33
N LEU A 9 18.87 13.31 -33.73
CA LEU A 9 19.59 12.93 -32.51
C LEU A 9 21.09 12.69 -32.83
N PRO A 10 22.02 13.38 -32.14
CA PRO A 10 23.45 13.28 -32.44
C PRO A 10 24.02 11.88 -32.16
N ASN A 11 23.35 11.09 -31.33
CA ASN A 11 23.63 9.67 -31.14
C ASN A 11 22.31 8.92 -30.95
N TYR A 12 22.12 7.80 -31.64
CA TYR A 12 20.97 6.92 -31.44
C TYR A 12 21.05 6.23 -30.07
N SER A 13 20.04 6.42 -29.23
CA SER A 13 19.88 5.67 -27.97
C SER A 13 18.43 5.28 -27.76
N ILE A 14 18.19 4.00 -27.54
CA ILE A 14 16.87 3.48 -27.15
C ILE A 14 16.34 4.26 -25.94
N ARG A 15 17.20 4.59 -24.95
CA ARG A 15 16.80 5.36 -23.76
C ARG A 15 16.29 6.76 -24.12
N GLN A 16 16.90 7.45 -25.08
CA GLN A 16 16.49 8.79 -25.50
C GLN A 16 15.18 8.75 -26.26
N ILE A 17 15.03 7.80 -27.19
CA ILE A 17 13.79 7.60 -27.95
C ILE A 17 12.62 7.27 -27.02
N TYR A 18 12.81 6.36 -26.06
CA TYR A 18 11.80 6.09 -25.02
C TYR A 18 11.57 7.26 -24.07
N GLY A 19 12.51 8.20 -23.95
CA GLY A 19 12.32 9.44 -23.20
C GLY A 19 11.41 10.41 -23.97
N LEU A 20 11.59 10.52 -25.29
CA LEU A 20 10.79 11.37 -26.18
C LEU A 20 9.38 10.80 -26.43
N LEU A 21 9.25 9.48 -26.53
CA LEU A 21 7.96 8.80 -26.68
C LEU A 21 7.12 8.82 -25.40
N ARG A 22 7.75 8.99 -24.25
CA ARG A 22 7.08 8.89 -22.96
C ARG A 22 6.71 10.29 -22.49
N GLU A 23 5.41 10.50 -22.28
CA GLU A 23 4.92 11.68 -21.59
C GLU A 23 5.55 11.80 -20.20
N GLU A 24 5.76 13.03 -19.72
CA GLU A 24 6.24 13.25 -18.35
C GLU A 24 5.17 12.83 -17.34
N TRP A 25 5.27 11.59 -16.85
CA TRP A 25 4.40 11.12 -15.79
C TRP A 25 4.84 11.69 -14.44
N PRO A 26 3.90 12.17 -13.60
CA PRO A 26 4.24 12.64 -12.27
C PRO A 26 4.88 11.50 -11.48
N LYS A 27 6.03 11.79 -10.86
CA LYS A 27 6.72 10.82 -10.03
C LYS A 27 5.87 10.51 -8.80
N ILE A 28 5.39 9.26 -8.71
CA ILE A 28 4.65 8.79 -7.54
C ILE A 28 5.54 8.84 -6.27
N PRO A 29 5.12 9.55 -5.21
CA PRO A 29 5.96 9.79 -4.04
C PRO A 29 6.25 8.51 -3.24
N TRP A 30 5.33 7.54 -3.28
CA TRP A 30 5.40 6.25 -2.60
C TRP A 30 6.18 5.18 -3.38
N ARG A 31 6.84 5.50 -4.50
CA ARG A 31 7.60 4.52 -5.33
C ARG A 31 8.54 3.64 -4.50
N ARG A 32 9.22 4.21 -3.51
CA ARG A 32 10.20 3.51 -2.65
C ARG A 32 9.55 2.52 -1.68
N LEU A 33 8.26 2.65 -1.40
CA LEU A 33 7.51 1.69 -0.58
C LEU A 33 7.34 0.34 -1.30
N VAL A 34 7.31 0.38 -2.63
CA VAL A 34 7.07 -0.80 -3.47
C VAL A 34 8.36 -1.22 -4.18
N CYS A 35 9.00 -0.30 -4.91
CA CYS A 35 10.23 -0.57 -5.62
C CYS A 35 11.43 -0.57 -4.66
N ASN A 36 12.25 -1.62 -4.76
CA ASN A 36 13.42 -1.86 -3.91
C ASN A 36 13.11 -2.10 -2.43
N ASN A 37 11.85 -2.38 -2.08
CA ASN A 37 11.48 -2.91 -0.76
C ASN A 37 11.99 -4.36 -0.64
N LYS A 38 12.67 -4.68 0.45
CA LYS A 38 13.25 -6.01 0.74
C LYS A 38 12.27 -6.99 1.39
N GLY A 39 11.01 -6.59 1.53
CA GLY A 39 9.92 -7.42 2.05
C GLY A 39 9.56 -8.56 1.11
N VAL A 40 8.71 -9.46 1.59
CA VAL A 40 8.26 -10.60 0.78
C VAL A 40 7.45 -10.09 -0.43
N PRO A 41 7.67 -10.60 -1.65
CA PRO A 41 7.00 -10.09 -2.86
C PRO A 41 5.47 -10.03 -2.78
N LYS A 42 4.85 -11.04 -2.17
CA LYS A 42 3.39 -11.06 -1.95
C LYS A 42 2.90 -9.92 -1.04
N TRP A 43 3.72 -9.49 -0.08
CA TRP A 43 3.39 -8.37 0.82
C TRP A 43 3.45 -7.05 0.06
N ILE A 44 4.53 -6.87 -0.70
CA ILE A 44 4.76 -5.70 -1.54
C ILE A 44 3.65 -5.55 -2.58
N PHE A 45 3.19 -6.66 -3.17
CA PHE A 45 2.09 -6.63 -4.14
C PHE A 45 0.77 -6.14 -3.53
N ILE A 46 0.39 -6.63 -2.34
CA ILE A 46 -0.82 -6.17 -1.65
C ILE A 46 -0.67 -4.70 -1.24
N LEU A 47 0.51 -4.28 -0.76
CA LEU A 47 0.79 -2.87 -0.47
C LEU A 47 0.64 -1.98 -1.72
N PHE A 48 1.15 -2.44 -2.88
CA PHE A 48 0.99 -1.73 -4.15
C PHE A 48 -0.49 -1.55 -4.53
N LEU A 49 -1.31 -2.60 -4.37
CA LEU A 49 -2.75 -2.48 -4.57
C LEU A 49 -3.40 -1.51 -3.58
N ALA A 50 -2.99 -1.53 -2.31
CA ALA A 50 -3.50 -0.62 -1.29
C ALA A 50 -3.19 0.85 -1.63
N LEU A 51 -1.95 1.15 -2.05
CA LEU A 51 -1.53 2.49 -2.45
C LEU A 51 -2.30 3.02 -3.67
N HIS A 52 -2.75 2.13 -4.55
CA HIS A 52 -3.63 2.47 -5.67
C HIS A 52 -5.12 2.44 -5.32
N ARG A 53 -5.48 2.18 -4.06
CA ARG A 53 -6.86 1.94 -3.60
C ARG A 53 -7.59 0.86 -4.40
N ARG A 54 -6.86 -0.21 -4.78
CA ARG A 54 -7.30 -1.33 -5.64
C ARG A 54 -7.52 -2.65 -4.90
N LEU A 55 -7.53 -2.64 -3.56
CA LEU A 55 -7.98 -3.79 -2.78
C LEU A 55 -9.49 -3.96 -2.89
N GLN A 56 -9.97 -5.21 -2.85
CA GLN A 56 -11.39 -5.57 -3.02
C GLN A 56 -12.17 -5.42 -1.70
N THR A 57 -12.18 -4.21 -1.18
CA THR A 57 -12.98 -3.79 -0.02
C THR A 57 -14.46 -3.68 -0.38
N LYS A 58 -15.37 -3.72 0.61
CA LYS A 58 -16.81 -3.67 0.40
C LYS A 58 -17.25 -2.36 -0.26
N ASP A 59 -16.70 -1.22 0.13
CA ASP A 59 -16.92 0.08 -0.55
C ASP A 59 -16.66 0.01 -2.06
N ARG A 60 -15.57 -0.65 -2.46
CA ARG A 60 -15.20 -0.82 -3.87
C ARG A 60 -16.11 -1.82 -4.57
N LEU A 61 -16.46 -2.92 -3.91
CA LEU A 61 -17.38 -3.92 -4.45
C LEU A 61 -18.79 -3.35 -4.64
N ALA A 62 -19.23 -2.45 -3.76
CA ALA A 62 -20.52 -1.77 -3.84
C ALA A 62 -20.67 -0.92 -5.12
N CYS A 63 -19.58 -0.56 -5.79
CA CYS A 63 -19.63 0.11 -7.09
C CYS A 63 -20.13 -0.80 -8.24
N TRP A 64 -20.11 -2.12 -8.06
CA TRP A 64 -20.50 -3.09 -9.10
C TRP A 64 -21.69 -3.96 -8.72
N VAL A 65 -21.90 -4.19 -7.43
CA VAL A 65 -22.99 -5.03 -6.91
C VAL A 65 -23.68 -4.36 -5.73
N ASN A 66 -24.97 -4.61 -5.56
CA ASN A 66 -25.69 -4.18 -4.37
C ASN A 66 -25.29 -5.05 -3.19
N LEU A 67 -24.50 -4.50 -2.28
CA LEU A 67 -24.15 -5.14 -1.02
C LEU A 67 -25.13 -4.72 0.08
N GLU A 68 -25.75 -5.70 0.73
CA GLU A 68 -26.64 -5.45 1.88
C GLU A 68 -25.85 -5.14 3.15
N ASP A 69 -24.70 -5.80 3.34
CA ASP A 69 -23.85 -5.64 4.51
C ASP A 69 -22.52 -4.96 4.13
N MET A 70 -22.36 -3.72 4.57
CA MET A 70 -21.15 -2.91 4.40
C MET A 70 -20.19 -2.98 5.58
N ILE A 71 -20.54 -3.68 6.66
CA ILE A 71 -19.78 -3.68 7.92
C ILE A 71 -18.43 -4.38 7.76
N CYS A 72 -17.40 -3.81 8.37
CA CYS A 72 -16.04 -4.32 8.40
C CYS A 72 -15.98 -5.72 9.05
N PRO A 73 -15.50 -6.75 8.32
CA PRO A 73 -15.38 -8.11 8.84
C PRO A 73 -14.45 -8.23 10.06
N LEU A 74 -13.55 -7.27 10.26
CA LEU A 74 -12.55 -7.30 11.32
C LEU A 74 -13.08 -6.78 12.67
N CYS A 75 -13.75 -5.63 12.70
CA CYS A 75 -14.29 -5.06 13.94
C CYS A 75 -15.79 -5.28 14.14
N GLN A 76 -16.56 -5.50 13.06
CA GLN A 76 -18.03 -5.59 13.12
C GLN A 76 -18.73 -4.32 13.64
N GLU A 77 -18.08 -3.15 13.53
CA GLU A 77 -18.56 -1.89 14.14
C GLU A 77 -18.84 -0.78 13.12
N GLU A 78 -17.98 -0.62 12.10
CA GLU A 78 -18.10 0.44 11.08
C GLU A 78 -18.07 -0.14 9.68
N ASN A 79 -18.43 0.68 8.68
CA ASN A 79 -18.39 0.28 7.27
C ASN A 79 -16.94 0.04 6.79
N GLU A 80 -16.76 -0.95 5.92
CA GLU A 80 -15.46 -1.27 5.33
C GLU A 80 -15.16 -0.38 4.13
N ASP A 81 -14.19 0.52 4.31
CA ASP A 81 -13.37 1.08 3.24
C ASP A 81 -11.89 0.76 3.48
N ILE A 82 -11.02 1.21 2.56
CA ILE A 82 -9.58 0.95 2.67
C ILE A 82 -8.91 1.64 3.88
N ASP A 83 -9.35 2.84 4.24
CA ASP A 83 -8.75 3.62 5.33
C ASP A 83 -9.13 3.00 6.67
N HIS A 84 -10.43 2.67 6.83
CA HIS A 84 -10.94 1.94 7.98
C HIS A 84 -10.27 0.58 8.09
N LEU A 85 -10.32 -0.25 7.03
CA LEU A 85 -9.80 -1.61 7.07
C LEU A 85 -8.32 -1.66 7.50
N LEU A 86 -7.51 -0.75 6.97
CA LEU A 86 -6.07 -0.81 7.18
C LEU A 86 -5.60 -0.07 8.42
N PHE A 87 -6.23 1.03 8.86
CA PHE A 87 -5.67 1.88 9.93
C PHE A 87 -6.65 2.36 10.99
N GLN A 88 -7.96 2.50 10.70
CA GLN A 88 -8.91 3.01 11.70
C GLN A 88 -9.67 1.89 12.43
N CYS A 89 -9.74 0.70 11.84
CA CYS A 89 -10.35 -0.48 12.45
C CYS A 89 -9.64 -0.83 13.76
N ASN A 90 -10.40 -1.02 14.84
CA ASN A 90 -9.87 -1.38 16.17
C ASN A 90 -8.94 -2.61 16.14
N TYR A 91 -9.22 -3.59 15.27
CA TYR A 91 -8.34 -4.75 15.06
C TYR A 91 -7.00 -4.33 14.43
N ALA A 92 -7.02 -3.51 13.39
CA ALA A 92 -5.83 -3.03 12.70
C ALA A 92 -4.99 -2.10 13.60
N THR A 93 -5.62 -1.18 14.33
CA THR A 93 -4.98 -0.25 15.27
C THR A 93 -4.18 -1.00 16.34
N ARG A 94 -4.73 -2.10 16.88
CA ARG A 94 -4.01 -2.97 17.84
C ARG A 94 -2.78 -3.62 17.22
N ILE A 95 -2.86 -4.06 15.96
CA ILE A 95 -1.71 -4.65 15.25
C ILE A 95 -0.62 -3.59 15.04
N TRP A 96 -0.98 -2.40 14.57
CA TRP A 96 -0.02 -1.32 14.36
C TRP A 96 0.64 -0.86 15.64
N GLY A 97 -0.11 -0.73 16.74
CA GLY A 97 0.46 -0.43 18.06
C GLY A 97 1.52 -1.44 18.49
N LYS A 98 1.24 -2.75 18.34
CA LYS A 98 2.22 -3.81 18.62
C LYS A 98 3.44 -3.75 17.68
N LEU A 99 3.24 -3.47 16.40
CA LEU A 99 4.33 -3.35 15.42
C LEU A 99 5.22 -2.14 15.72
N LEU A 100 4.65 -0.98 16.01
CA LEU A 100 5.41 0.24 16.37
C LEU A 100 6.21 0.02 17.65
N GLN A 101 5.62 -0.61 18.66
CA GLN A 101 6.31 -0.99 19.89
C GLN A 101 7.48 -1.95 19.60
N TRP A 102 7.26 -2.97 18.77
CA TRP A 102 8.30 -3.93 18.39
C TRP A 102 9.45 -3.27 17.61
N LEU A 103 9.15 -2.27 16.79
CA LEU A 103 10.13 -1.47 16.05
C LEU A 103 10.84 -0.40 16.91
N GLY A 104 10.42 -0.22 18.18
CA GLY A 104 10.96 0.82 19.05
C GLY A 104 10.60 2.24 18.61
N ILE A 105 9.47 2.42 17.93
CA ILE A 105 9.02 3.72 17.40
C ILE A 105 7.93 4.27 18.32
N ALA A 106 8.25 5.36 19.02
CA ALA A 106 7.31 6.08 19.87
C ALA A 106 6.44 7.03 19.04
N MET A 107 5.46 6.46 18.31
CA MET A 107 4.48 7.21 17.54
C MET A 107 3.09 6.61 17.76
N GLN A 108 2.06 7.45 17.68
CA GLN A 108 0.67 6.98 17.62
C GLN A 108 0.38 6.36 16.25
N VAL A 109 -0.58 5.42 16.20
CA VAL A 109 -1.07 4.91 14.91
C VAL A 109 -1.74 6.07 14.17
N LEU A 110 -1.25 6.34 12.95
CA LEU A 110 -1.80 7.36 12.07
C LEU A 110 -2.94 6.79 11.22
N ASP A 111 -3.73 7.65 10.58
CA ASP A 111 -4.60 7.19 9.49
C ASP A 111 -3.77 6.77 8.26
N TRP A 112 -4.39 6.07 7.31
CA TRP A 112 -3.72 5.56 6.13
C TRP A 112 -2.98 6.64 5.33
N LYS A 113 -3.58 7.81 5.17
CA LYS A 113 -3.01 8.89 4.36
C LYS A 113 -1.80 9.51 5.08
N ALA A 114 -1.95 9.85 6.35
CA ALA A 114 -0.91 10.40 7.19
C ALA A 114 0.28 9.42 7.34
N GLU A 115 -0.01 8.12 7.46
CA GLU A 115 1.01 7.08 7.46
C GLU A 115 1.80 7.09 6.15
N VAL A 116 1.13 7.03 4.98
CA VAL A 116 1.81 7.03 3.67
C VAL A 116 2.66 8.29 3.50
N GLU A 117 2.15 9.46 3.87
CA GLU A 117 2.89 10.73 3.83
C GLU A 117 4.12 10.70 4.73
N TRP A 118 3.97 10.19 5.96
CA TRP A 118 5.06 10.07 6.92
C TRP A 118 6.16 9.12 6.42
N VAL A 119 5.81 7.95 5.89
CA VAL A 119 6.80 6.97 5.41
C VAL A 119 7.50 7.49 4.15
N VAL A 120 6.76 8.20 3.29
CA VAL A 120 7.33 8.91 2.14
C VAL A 120 8.31 10.00 2.60
N ALA A 121 8.07 10.70 3.69
CA ALA A 121 9.02 11.70 4.20
C ALA A 121 10.23 11.06 4.89
N ASN A 122 10.01 10.03 5.70
CA ASN A 122 10.99 9.58 6.70
C ASN A 122 11.68 8.25 6.38
N ALA A 123 11.13 7.45 5.45
CA ALA A 123 11.66 6.13 5.10
C ALA A 123 11.91 5.98 3.59
N LYS A 124 12.50 6.99 2.95
CA LYS A 124 13.03 6.90 1.57
C LYS A 124 14.48 6.44 1.46
N GLY A 125 15.24 6.51 2.56
CA GLY A 125 16.66 6.19 2.58
C GLY A 125 16.94 4.68 2.63
N LYS A 126 18.23 4.33 2.80
CA LYS A 126 18.74 2.96 2.74
C LYS A 126 19.18 2.42 4.11
N THR A 127 18.86 3.10 5.21
CA THR A 127 19.25 2.59 6.53
C THR A 127 18.48 1.31 6.85
N ALA A 128 19.07 0.44 7.68
CA ALA A 128 18.43 -0.80 8.10
C ALA A 128 17.06 -0.53 8.75
N GLN A 129 16.99 0.49 9.62
CA GLN A 129 15.74 0.90 10.27
C GLN A 129 14.65 1.29 9.27
N GLN A 130 14.99 2.09 8.25
CA GLN A 130 14.03 2.50 7.22
C GLN A 130 13.60 1.32 6.34
N GLU A 131 14.50 0.38 6.04
CA GLU A 131 14.15 -0.82 5.29
C GLU A 131 13.22 -1.73 6.10
N VAL A 132 13.56 -2.00 7.36
CA VAL A 132 12.73 -2.79 8.27
C VAL A 132 11.35 -2.16 8.43
N TYR A 133 11.25 -0.83 8.51
CA TYR A 133 9.95 -0.15 8.51
C TYR A 133 9.13 -0.42 7.25
N ARG A 134 9.72 -0.25 6.06
CA ARG A 134 9.02 -0.52 4.78
C ARG A 134 8.57 -1.99 4.68
N MET A 135 9.37 -2.91 5.21
CA MET A 135 9.02 -4.33 5.27
C MET A 135 7.86 -4.57 6.25
N ALA A 136 7.89 -3.94 7.42
CA ALA A 136 6.84 -4.04 8.43
C ALA A 136 5.52 -3.45 7.94
N LEU A 137 5.55 -2.30 7.24
CA LEU A 137 4.38 -1.71 6.61
C LEU A 137 3.77 -2.66 5.57
N ALA A 138 4.58 -3.18 4.65
CA ALA A 138 4.11 -4.13 3.65
C ALA A 138 3.55 -5.42 4.28
N GLY A 139 4.23 -5.94 5.31
CA GLY A 139 3.80 -7.11 6.06
C GLY A 139 2.50 -6.88 6.82
N GLY A 140 2.38 -5.76 7.53
CA GLY A 140 1.17 -5.39 8.28
C GLY A 140 -0.05 -5.28 7.37
N VAL A 141 0.06 -4.51 6.29
CA VAL A 141 -1.00 -4.38 5.28
C VAL A 141 -1.40 -5.75 4.71
N TYR A 142 -0.42 -6.59 4.37
CA TYR A 142 -0.70 -7.93 3.87
C TYR A 142 -1.41 -8.82 4.89
N HIS A 143 -0.97 -8.84 6.15
CA HIS A 143 -1.51 -9.72 7.17
C HIS A 143 -2.91 -9.28 7.62
N ILE A 144 -3.17 -7.98 7.67
CA ILE A 144 -4.52 -7.42 7.90
C ILE A 144 -5.44 -7.83 6.74
N TRP A 145 -5.02 -7.61 5.49
CA TRP A 145 -5.78 -8.00 4.31
C TRP A 145 -6.05 -9.51 4.26
N LYS A 146 -5.05 -10.31 4.60
CA LYS A 146 -5.16 -11.77 4.67
C LYS A 146 -6.17 -12.22 5.71
N GLU A 147 -6.13 -11.64 6.91
CA GLU A 147 -7.08 -11.97 7.98
C GLU A 147 -8.50 -11.56 7.58
N ARG A 148 -8.69 -10.36 7.02
CA ARG A 148 -10.00 -9.92 6.51
C ARG A 148 -10.55 -10.93 5.51
N ASN A 149 -9.75 -11.33 4.52
CA ASN A 149 -10.18 -12.32 3.53
C ASN A 149 -10.47 -13.68 4.17
N ALA A 150 -9.70 -14.10 5.17
CA ALA A 150 -10.01 -15.31 5.92
C ALA A 150 -11.38 -15.20 6.59
N ARG A 151 -11.74 -14.07 7.22
CA ARG A 151 -13.08 -13.92 7.84
C ARG A 151 -14.24 -13.87 6.85
N VAL A 152 -13.98 -13.41 5.62
CA VAL A 152 -15.00 -13.34 4.55
C VAL A 152 -15.20 -14.71 3.87
N PHE A 153 -14.11 -15.45 3.61
CA PHE A 153 -14.16 -16.66 2.77
C PHE A 153 -13.91 -17.97 3.54
N ASP A 154 -13.37 -17.91 4.75
CA ASP A 154 -13.06 -19.05 5.61
C ASP A 154 -13.90 -18.95 6.90
N THR A 155 -14.48 -20.06 7.35
CA THR A 155 -15.29 -20.12 8.59
C THR A 155 -14.47 -19.99 9.88
N ARG A 156 -13.17 -19.67 9.81
CA ARG A 156 -12.25 -19.63 10.97
C ARG A 156 -11.88 -18.20 11.34
N GLN A 157 -12.39 -17.71 12.47
CA GLN A 157 -12.00 -16.43 13.05
C GLN A 157 -10.78 -16.60 13.96
N ARG A 158 -9.71 -15.83 13.73
CA ARG A 158 -8.57 -15.74 14.66
C ARG A 158 -8.70 -14.48 15.51
N THR A 159 -8.84 -14.66 16.81
CA THR A 159 -8.76 -13.60 17.81
C THR A 159 -7.32 -13.46 18.29
N THR A 160 -6.75 -12.26 18.13
CA THR A 160 -5.39 -11.87 18.53
C THR A 160 -5.32 -11.24 19.92
#